data_AF-A0A1X2EYC4-F1
#
_entry.id   AF-A0A1X2EYC4-F1
#
_cell.length_a   1.000
_cell.length_b   1.000
_cell.length_c   1.000
_cell.angle_alpha   90.00
_cell.angle_beta   90.00
_cell.angle_gamma   90.00
#
_symmetry.space_group_name_H-M   'P 1'
#
loop_
_entity.id
_entity.type
_entity.pdbx_description
1 polymer ?
#
loop_
_entity_poly.entity_id
_entity_poly.type
_entity_poly.pdbx_seq_one_letter_code
_entity_poly.pdbx_strand_id
1 'polypeptide(L)'
;MHSSRTPRDHVSAVVAAHGALAYQVAQASALLRANAYDKYAAHLEEHRAELNVAIGELALWFDSFGDWLPIDVGSGLHAATSDGVVAGGSFETQLHTVRESLKAGLRRLLGEVADARSGLAGAGLPAGEITAYRRVARLWAGEAIDVVAAVHRLALADHYIRRLGLLAGGRAGREGVDLLRRWMHELEEADREGELELAATCGYEQFVERYRAESAG
;
A
#
# COMPACT_ATOMS: atom_id res chain seq x y z
N MET A 1 2.35 29.68 17.75
CA MET A 1 3.59 29.11 18.31
C MET A 1 4.24 28.27 17.23
N HIS A 2 5.29 28.76 16.58
CA HIS A 2 6.07 27.95 15.63
C HIS A 2 7.07 27.14 16.44
N SER A 3 6.84 25.84 16.59
CA SER A 3 7.89 24.92 17.02
C SER A 3 8.96 24.94 15.92
N SER A 4 10.10 25.61 16.16
CA SER A 4 11.18 25.69 15.20
C SER A 4 11.94 24.36 15.19
N ARG A 5 11.43 23.37 14.46
CA ARG A 5 12.18 22.15 14.16
C ARG A 5 13.55 22.55 13.60
N THR A 6 14.60 21.97 14.17
CA THR A 6 15.94 22.09 13.61
C THR A 6 16.04 21.29 12.31
N PRO A 7 17.04 21.54 11.45
CA PRO A 7 17.33 20.67 10.31
C PRO A 7 17.40 19.18 10.69
N ARG A 8 17.97 18.87 11.86
CA ARG A 8 18.05 17.51 12.40
C ARG A 8 16.69 16.90 12.71
N ASP A 9 15.79 17.67 13.30
CA ASP A 9 14.44 17.19 13.62
C ASP A 9 13.66 16.85 12.35
N HIS A 10 13.83 17.67 11.31
CA HIS A 10 13.25 17.42 10.00
C HIS A 10 13.74 16.11 9.39
N VAL A 11 15.06 15.87 9.39
CA VAL A 11 15.62 14.63 8.87
C VAL A 11 15.21 13.42 9.71
N SER A 12 15.23 13.55 11.03
CA SER A 12 14.82 12.47 11.93
C SER A 12 13.36 12.07 11.71
N ALA A 13 12.48 13.05 11.42
CA ALA A 13 11.09 12.78 11.08
C ALA A 13 10.93 12.01 9.76
N VAL A 14 11.77 12.31 8.75
CA VAL A 14 11.82 11.55 7.49
C VAL A 14 12.25 10.11 7.74
N VAL A 15 13.31 9.87 8.50
CA VAL A 15 13.79 8.52 8.84
C VAL A 15 12.74 7.73 9.63
N ALA A 16 12.09 8.36 10.61
CA ALA A 16 11.01 7.72 11.36
C ALA A 16 9.80 7.37 10.48
N ALA A 17 9.39 8.28 9.58
CA ALA A 17 8.30 8.03 8.64
C ALA A 17 8.67 6.94 7.62
N HIS A 18 9.93 6.89 7.19
CA HIS A 18 10.45 5.81 6.35
C HIS A 18 10.35 4.46 7.04
N GLY A 19 10.90 4.34 8.25
CA GLY A 19 10.89 3.08 9.00
C GLY A 19 9.47 2.57 9.25
N ALA A 20 8.55 3.46 9.61
CA ALA A 20 7.14 3.11 9.75
C ALA A 20 6.53 2.55 8.45
N LEU A 21 6.85 3.15 7.28
CA LEU A 21 6.38 2.66 5.99
C LEU A 21 7.02 1.31 5.62
N ALA A 22 8.33 1.16 5.79
CA ALA A 22 9.03 -0.10 5.54
C ALA A 22 8.48 -1.24 6.42
N TYR A 23 8.13 -0.93 7.67
CA TYR A 23 7.47 -1.87 8.58
C TYR A 23 6.05 -2.25 8.11
N GLN A 24 5.28 -1.31 7.57
CA GLN A 24 3.98 -1.61 6.95
C GLN A 24 4.13 -2.53 5.74
N VAL A 25 5.15 -2.32 4.90
CA VAL A 25 5.44 -3.21 3.76
C VAL A 25 5.83 -4.62 4.25
N ALA A 26 6.62 -4.73 5.31
CA ALA A 26 6.96 -6.02 5.92
C ALA A 26 5.72 -6.75 6.46
N GLN A 27 4.80 -6.04 7.14
CA GLN A 27 3.53 -6.63 7.59
C GLN A 27 2.65 -7.09 6.43
N ALA A 28 2.60 -6.32 5.34
CA ALA A 28 1.88 -6.70 4.13
C ALA A 28 2.46 -8.00 3.53
N SER A 29 3.79 -8.09 3.43
CA SER A 29 4.49 -9.31 3.00
C SER A 29 4.17 -10.51 3.89
N ALA A 30 4.20 -10.34 5.22
CA ALA A 30 3.86 -11.41 6.16
C ALA A 30 2.41 -11.88 6.00
N LEU A 31 1.46 -10.95 5.82
CA LEU A 31 0.06 -11.27 5.55
C LEU A 31 -0.09 -12.09 4.26
N LEU A 32 0.62 -11.73 3.20
CA LEU A 32 0.58 -12.46 1.92
C LEU A 32 1.15 -13.88 2.06
N ARG A 33 2.28 -14.06 2.76
CA ARG A 33 2.83 -15.40 3.04
C ARG A 33 1.86 -16.26 3.84
N ALA A 34 1.23 -15.70 4.86
CA ALA A 34 0.27 -16.41 5.69
C ALA A 34 -0.95 -16.94 4.91
N ASN A 35 -1.24 -16.38 3.74
CA ASN A 35 -2.37 -16.74 2.89
C ASN A 35 -1.95 -17.40 1.56
N ALA A 36 -0.72 -17.95 1.47
CA ALA A 36 -0.18 -18.65 0.30
C ALA A 36 0.02 -17.78 -0.96
N TYR A 37 0.28 -16.47 -0.79
CA TYR A 37 0.65 -15.54 -1.85
C TYR A 37 2.16 -15.26 -1.86
N ASP A 38 2.99 -16.30 -1.76
CA ASP A 38 4.45 -16.20 -1.57
C ASP A 38 5.17 -15.38 -2.64
N LYS A 39 4.74 -15.50 -3.90
CA LYS A 39 5.32 -14.72 -5.01
C LYS A 39 5.13 -13.22 -4.82
N TYR A 40 3.94 -12.81 -4.39
CA TYR A 40 3.63 -11.40 -4.14
C TYR A 40 4.31 -10.90 -2.87
N ALA A 41 4.42 -11.74 -1.85
CA ALA A 41 5.21 -11.42 -0.66
C ALA A 41 6.69 -11.18 -1.00
N ALA A 42 7.27 -11.98 -1.89
CA ALA A 42 8.64 -11.77 -2.36
C ALA A 42 8.84 -10.42 -3.06
N HIS A 43 7.89 -10.01 -3.92
CA HIS A 43 7.91 -8.67 -4.52
C HIS A 43 7.83 -7.55 -3.48
N LEU A 44 6.99 -7.69 -2.44
CA LEU A 44 6.94 -6.70 -1.36
C LEU A 44 8.26 -6.60 -0.58
N GLU A 45 8.96 -7.72 -0.35
CA GLU A 45 10.30 -7.66 0.28
C GLU A 45 11.34 -6.99 -0.61
N GLU A 46 11.29 -7.22 -1.93
CA GLU A 46 12.16 -6.56 -2.88
C GLU A 46 11.94 -5.05 -2.85
N HIS A 47 10.68 -4.59 -2.94
CA HIS A 47 10.35 -3.16 -2.84
C HIS A 47 10.74 -2.56 -1.47
N ARG A 48 10.62 -3.33 -0.38
CA ARG A 48 11.09 -2.92 0.95
C ARG A 48 12.62 -2.79 0.99
N ALA A 49 13.34 -3.71 0.37
CA ALA A 49 14.79 -3.66 0.27
C ALA A 49 15.24 -2.43 -0.51
N GLU A 50 14.60 -2.13 -1.64
CA GLU A 50 14.86 -0.93 -2.44
C GLU A 50 14.58 0.37 -1.69
N LEU A 51 13.49 0.42 -0.90
CA LEU A 51 13.22 1.51 0.04
C LEU A 51 14.38 1.67 1.05
N ASN A 52 14.83 0.56 1.65
CA ASN A 52 15.91 0.57 2.63
C ASN A 52 17.26 1.01 2.02
N VAL A 53 17.55 0.65 0.77
CA VAL A 53 18.71 1.18 0.04
C VAL A 53 18.61 2.68 -0.10
N ALA A 54 17.44 3.19 -0.54
CA ALA A 54 17.23 4.62 -0.76
C ALA A 54 17.39 5.46 0.51
N ILE A 55 16.92 4.98 1.67
CA ILE A 55 17.12 5.70 2.94
C ILE A 55 18.57 5.61 3.41
N GLY A 56 19.27 4.50 3.13
CA GLY A 56 20.70 4.35 3.41
C GLY A 56 21.57 5.30 2.58
N GLU A 57 21.28 5.45 1.29
CA GLU A 57 21.95 6.44 0.43
C GLU A 57 21.70 7.88 0.91
N LEU A 58 20.47 8.18 1.31
CA LEU A 58 20.14 9.47 1.90
C LEU A 58 20.89 9.70 3.23
N ALA A 59 21.07 8.65 4.04
CA ALA A 59 21.85 8.69 5.27
C ALA A 59 23.31 9.06 5.02
N LEU A 60 23.96 8.39 4.05
CA LEU A 60 25.35 8.69 3.66
C LEU A 60 25.52 10.13 3.20
N TRP A 61 24.51 10.66 2.49
CA TRP A 61 24.51 12.07 2.13
C TRP A 61 24.40 12.99 3.34
N PHE A 62 23.58 12.67 4.34
CA PHE A 62 23.53 13.44 5.59
C PHE A 62 24.86 13.42 6.35
N ASP A 63 25.52 12.26 6.42
CA ASP A 63 26.82 12.11 7.09
C ASP A 63 27.91 12.96 6.43
N SER A 64 27.78 13.27 5.13
CA SER A 64 28.75 14.12 4.41
C SER A 64 28.84 15.56 4.91
N PHE A 65 27.88 16.02 5.74
CA PHE A 65 27.89 17.35 6.35
C PHE A 65 28.61 17.40 7.72
N GLY A 66 29.24 16.30 8.17
CA GLY A 66 30.03 16.24 9.41
C GLY A 66 29.25 15.78 10.65
N ASP A 67 29.86 15.87 11.85
CA ASP A 67 29.37 15.35 13.15
C ASP A 67 28.02 15.91 13.66
N TRP A 68 27.29 16.64 12.84
CA TRP A 68 26.13 17.44 13.23
C TRP A 68 24.88 16.54 13.29
N LEU A 69 25.00 15.31 12.77
CA LEU A 69 23.89 14.45 12.44
C LEU A 69 24.20 12.94 12.59
N PRO A 70 24.62 12.42 13.76
CA PRO A 70 24.52 10.98 13.98
C PRO A 70 23.02 10.63 14.01
N ILE A 71 22.49 10.23 12.85
CA ILE A 71 21.14 9.72 12.68
C ILE A 71 21.28 8.22 12.49
N ASP A 72 20.82 7.49 13.50
CA ASP A 72 20.73 6.05 13.43
C ASP A 72 19.61 5.66 12.45
N VAL A 73 19.94 5.56 11.17
CA VAL A 73 19.03 5.06 10.13
C VAL A 73 18.76 3.56 10.34
N GLY A 74 19.65 2.84 11.02
CA GLY A 74 19.45 1.46 11.44
C GLY A 74 18.23 1.27 12.34
N SER A 75 17.90 2.26 13.18
CA SER A 75 16.68 2.24 14.01
C SER A 75 15.38 2.18 13.20
N GLY A 76 15.39 2.66 11.95
CA GLY A 76 14.25 2.59 11.03
C GLY A 76 14.29 1.37 10.10
N LEU A 77 15.40 0.65 10.03
CA LEU A 77 15.55 -0.57 9.24
C LEU A 77 14.95 -1.74 10.01
N HIS A 78 13.64 -1.91 9.91
CA HIS A 78 12.97 -3.05 10.51
C HIS A 78 13.30 -4.34 9.74
N ALA A 79 13.77 -5.35 10.47
CA ALA A 79 13.78 -6.73 9.99
C ALA A 79 12.34 -7.18 9.71
N ALA A 80 12.16 -8.14 8.80
CA ALA A 80 10.88 -8.80 8.61
C ALA A 80 10.52 -9.57 9.89
N THR A 81 9.84 -8.94 10.83
CA THR A 81 9.34 -9.60 12.03
C THR A 81 8.00 -10.25 11.71
N SER A 82 7.87 -11.53 12.03
CA SER A 82 6.63 -12.31 11.89
C SER A 82 5.50 -11.84 12.81
N ASP A 83 5.81 -10.96 13.77
CA ASP A 83 4.89 -10.57 14.83
C ASP A 83 4.09 -9.33 14.40
N GLY A 84 2.98 -9.58 13.72
CA GLY A 84 2.07 -8.50 13.36
C GLY A 84 0.99 -8.88 12.36
N VAL A 85 0.45 -10.10 12.41
CA VAL A 85 -0.82 -10.34 11.72
C VAL A 85 -1.93 -9.81 12.61
N VAL A 86 -2.58 -8.74 12.14
CA VAL A 86 -3.78 -8.16 12.75
C VAL A 86 -4.82 -9.29 12.91
N ALA A 87 -4.98 -9.74 14.15
CA ALA A 87 -5.94 -10.77 14.50
C ALA A 87 -7.37 -10.19 14.44
N GLY A 88 -8.06 -10.42 13.32
CA GLY A 88 -9.49 -10.16 13.18
C GLY A 88 -9.92 -9.83 11.75
N GLY A 89 -10.98 -10.47 11.26
CA GLY A 89 -11.59 -10.19 9.96
C GLY A 89 -11.18 -11.14 8.82
N SER A 90 -11.89 -11.06 7.69
CA SER A 90 -11.57 -11.86 6.50
C SER A 90 -10.28 -11.38 5.84
N PHE A 91 -9.65 -12.24 5.03
CA PHE A 91 -8.39 -11.92 4.34
C PHE A 91 -8.53 -10.67 3.45
N GLU A 92 -9.65 -10.53 2.74
CA GLU A 92 -9.97 -9.40 1.88
C GLU A 92 -10.04 -8.09 2.70
N THR A 93 -10.67 -8.12 3.87
CA THR A 93 -10.74 -6.96 4.78
C THR A 93 -9.36 -6.55 5.29
N GLN A 94 -8.51 -7.53 5.61
CA GLN A 94 -7.13 -7.29 6.03
C GLN A 94 -6.31 -6.65 4.90
N LEU A 95 -6.42 -7.16 3.67
CA LEU A 95 -5.77 -6.58 2.49
C LEU A 95 -6.21 -5.14 2.23
N HIS A 96 -7.51 -4.85 2.31
CA HIS A 96 -8.03 -3.49 2.18
C HIS A 96 -7.39 -2.56 3.23
N THR A 97 -7.37 -2.97 4.49
CA THR A 97 -6.82 -2.18 5.59
C THR A 97 -5.32 -1.94 5.43
N VAL A 98 -4.57 -2.96 5.02
CA VAL A 98 -3.13 -2.85 4.74
C VAL A 98 -2.89 -1.88 3.58
N ARG A 99 -3.65 -1.98 2.48
CA ARG A 99 -3.55 -1.07 1.34
C ARG A 99 -3.77 0.39 1.75
N GLU A 100 -4.84 0.67 2.49
CA GLU A 100 -5.14 2.04 2.93
C GLU A 100 -4.10 2.56 3.95
N SER A 101 -3.56 1.67 4.78
CA SER A 101 -2.46 2.00 5.71
C SER A 101 -1.18 2.37 4.98
N LEU A 102 -0.82 1.64 3.91
CA LEU A 102 0.32 1.96 3.05
C LEU A 102 0.14 3.30 2.33
N LYS A 103 -1.06 3.57 1.77
CA LYS A 103 -1.39 4.87 1.17
C LYS A 103 -1.26 6.02 2.18
N ALA A 104 -1.71 5.81 3.41
CA ALA A 104 -1.56 6.79 4.49
C ALA A 104 -0.09 6.98 4.89
N GLY A 105 0.68 5.89 5.00
CA GLY A 105 2.12 5.90 5.30
C GLY A 105 2.92 6.65 4.24
N LEU A 106 2.67 6.38 2.96
CA LEU A 106 3.31 7.09 1.85
C LEU A 106 2.98 8.59 1.88
N ARG A 107 1.71 8.96 2.08
CA ARG A 107 1.32 10.38 2.21
C ARG A 107 2.05 11.07 3.36
N ARG A 108 2.16 10.41 4.52
CA ARG A 108 2.89 10.91 5.68
C ARG A 108 4.37 11.11 5.35
N LEU A 109 5.03 10.11 4.77
CA LEU A 109 6.43 10.19 4.38
C LEU A 109 6.67 11.36 3.40
N LEU A 110 5.83 11.50 2.38
CA LEU A 110 5.95 12.60 1.42
C LEU A 110 5.71 13.97 2.04
N GLY A 111 4.86 14.05 3.07
CA GLY A 111 4.69 15.24 3.89
C GLY A 111 5.99 15.60 4.62
N GLU A 112 6.56 14.68 5.39
CA GLU A 112 7.81 14.91 6.13
C GLU A 112 8.98 15.24 5.18
N VAL A 113 9.04 14.62 4.00
CA VAL A 113 10.04 14.95 2.97
C VAL A 113 9.86 16.38 2.44
N ALA A 114 8.63 16.84 2.24
CA ALA A 114 8.35 18.20 1.81
C ALA A 114 8.71 19.23 2.89
N ASP A 115 8.40 18.92 4.15
CA ASP A 115 8.76 19.74 5.30
C ASP A 115 10.27 19.80 5.48
N ALA A 116 10.97 18.67 5.39
CA ALA A 116 12.43 18.62 5.49
C ALA A 116 13.11 19.40 4.37
N ARG A 117 12.62 19.28 3.14
CA ARG A 117 13.12 20.08 2.01
C ARG A 117 13.03 21.58 2.31
N SER A 118 11.92 22.02 2.90
CA SER A 118 11.67 23.43 3.21
C SER A 118 12.55 23.90 4.38
N GLY A 119 12.66 23.08 5.44
CA GLY A 119 13.49 23.38 6.61
C GLY A 119 14.99 23.45 6.28
N LEU A 120 15.49 22.56 5.43
CA LEU A 120 16.89 22.55 5.00
C LEU A 120 17.22 23.73 4.08
N ALA A 121 16.33 24.05 3.13
CA ALA A 121 16.48 25.23 2.29
C ALA A 121 16.51 26.53 3.12
N GLY A 122 15.66 26.63 4.15
CA GLY A 122 15.67 27.75 5.09
C GLY A 122 16.96 27.86 5.91
N ALA A 123 17.67 26.75 6.11
CA ALA A 123 18.97 26.69 6.77
C ALA A 123 20.17 26.83 5.80
N GLY A 124 19.93 27.06 4.50
CA GLY A 124 20.99 27.18 3.49
C GLY A 124 21.66 25.85 3.12
N LEU A 125 21.05 24.72 3.49
CA LEU A 125 21.57 23.38 3.18
C LEU A 125 21.06 22.90 1.81
N PRO A 126 21.86 22.15 1.04
CA PRO A 126 21.41 21.59 -0.23
C PRO A 126 20.21 20.66 -0.03
N ALA A 127 19.29 20.61 -0.98
CA ALA A 127 18.06 19.80 -0.89
C ALA A 127 17.87 18.82 -2.07
N GLY A 128 18.94 18.61 -2.86
CA GLY A 128 18.94 17.77 -4.06
C GLY A 128 18.61 16.31 -3.74
N GLU A 129 19.35 15.72 -2.80
CA GLU A 129 19.18 14.31 -2.45
C GLU A 129 17.82 14.00 -1.81
N ILE A 130 17.25 14.92 -1.02
CA ILE A 130 15.88 14.77 -0.51
C ILE A 130 14.85 14.77 -1.65
N THR A 131 15.12 15.53 -2.71
CA THR A 131 14.26 15.52 -3.90
C THR A 131 14.41 14.22 -4.69
N ALA A 132 15.60 13.65 -4.76
CA ALA A 132 15.84 12.33 -5.35
C ALA A 132 15.14 11.23 -4.54
N TYR A 133 15.37 11.18 -3.23
CA TYR A 133 14.71 10.26 -2.30
C TYR A 133 13.19 10.31 -2.41
N ARG A 134 12.59 11.51 -2.54
CA ARG A 134 11.14 11.66 -2.77
C ARG A 134 10.63 10.85 -3.97
N ARG A 135 11.39 10.80 -5.07
CA ARG A 135 11.00 10.08 -6.30
C ARG A 135 11.09 8.58 -6.08
N VAL A 136 12.18 8.13 -5.46
CA VAL A 136 12.43 6.72 -5.15
C VAL A 136 11.37 6.18 -4.17
N ALA A 137 11.06 6.93 -3.11
CA ALA A 137 10.02 6.57 -2.15
C ALA A 137 8.63 6.49 -2.81
N ARG A 138 8.31 7.37 -3.77
CA ARG A 138 7.05 7.30 -4.53
C ARG A 138 6.96 6.06 -5.40
N LEU A 139 8.06 5.71 -6.06
CA LEU A 139 8.11 4.55 -6.94
C LEU A 139 7.89 3.28 -6.12
N TRP A 140 8.79 2.97 -5.19
CA TRP A 140 8.78 1.67 -4.51
C TRP A 140 7.62 1.49 -3.54
N ALA A 141 7.21 2.55 -2.84
CA ALA A 141 6.00 2.46 -2.01
C ALA A 141 4.73 2.41 -2.87
N GLY A 142 4.73 3.04 -4.04
CA GLY A 142 3.65 2.94 -5.02
C GLY A 142 3.49 1.51 -5.53
N GLU A 143 4.59 0.90 -5.97
CA GLU A 143 4.60 -0.49 -6.42
C GLU A 143 4.16 -1.47 -5.30
N ALA A 144 4.59 -1.23 -4.05
CA ALA A 144 4.10 -2.02 -2.92
C ALA A 144 2.58 -1.90 -2.70
N ILE A 145 2.01 -0.69 -2.86
CA ILE A 145 0.56 -0.48 -2.80
C ILE A 145 -0.14 -1.21 -3.95
N ASP A 146 0.41 -1.15 -5.16
CA ASP A 146 -0.15 -1.79 -6.35
C ASP A 146 -0.15 -3.32 -6.24
N VAL A 147 0.92 -3.91 -5.68
CA VAL A 147 0.99 -5.35 -5.38
C VAL A 147 -0.13 -5.76 -4.42
N VAL A 148 -0.32 -5.02 -3.31
CA VAL A 148 -1.39 -5.32 -2.34
C VAL A 148 -2.77 -5.11 -2.98
N ALA A 149 -2.95 -4.07 -3.81
CA ALA A 149 -4.19 -3.81 -4.52
C ALA A 149 -4.54 -4.94 -5.49
N ALA A 150 -3.56 -5.44 -6.26
CA ALA A 150 -3.74 -6.55 -7.17
C ALA A 150 -4.15 -7.83 -6.44
N VAL A 151 -3.49 -8.15 -5.31
CA VAL A 151 -3.86 -9.34 -4.52
C VAL A 151 -5.24 -9.18 -3.87
N HIS A 152 -5.58 -7.98 -3.39
CA HIS A 152 -6.90 -7.69 -2.86
C HIS A 152 -8.00 -7.96 -3.89
N ARG A 153 -7.80 -7.45 -5.11
CA ARG A 153 -8.72 -7.68 -6.23
C ARG A 153 -8.83 -9.17 -6.58
N LEU A 154 -7.72 -9.89 -6.66
CA LEU A 154 -7.71 -11.34 -6.92
C LEU A 154 -8.46 -12.13 -5.84
N ALA A 155 -8.24 -11.81 -4.56
CA ALA A 155 -8.90 -12.47 -3.44
C ALA A 155 -10.42 -12.21 -3.46
N LEU A 156 -10.84 -10.98 -3.74
CA LEU A 156 -12.26 -10.64 -3.93
C LEU A 156 -12.88 -11.40 -5.10
N ALA A 157 -12.20 -11.43 -6.24
CA ALA A 157 -12.67 -12.14 -7.42
C ALA A 157 -12.89 -13.63 -7.12
N ASP A 158 -11.90 -14.27 -6.50
CA ASP A 158 -11.99 -15.67 -6.09
C ASP A 158 -13.17 -15.91 -5.12
N HIS A 159 -13.31 -15.05 -4.09
CA HIS A 159 -14.41 -15.13 -3.13
C HIS A 159 -15.78 -15.05 -3.83
N TYR A 160 -15.99 -14.03 -4.64
CA TYR A 160 -17.29 -13.75 -5.25
C TYR A 160 -17.64 -14.72 -6.36
N ILE A 161 -16.67 -15.13 -7.20
CA ILE A 161 -16.89 -16.13 -8.26
C ILE A 161 -17.31 -17.47 -7.67
N ARG A 162 -16.66 -17.94 -6.59
CA ARG A 162 -17.08 -19.19 -5.93
C ARG A 162 -18.51 -19.11 -5.43
N ARG A 163 -18.92 -17.98 -4.84
CA ARG A 163 -20.28 -17.79 -4.33
C ARG A 163 -21.31 -17.68 -5.45
N LEU A 164 -20.98 -17.03 -6.56
CA LEU A 164 -21.82 -17.02 -7.76
C LEU A 164 -21.98 -18.43 -8.35
N GLY A 165 -20.94 -19.26 -8.31
CA GLY A 165 -21.01 -20.66 -8.75
C GLY A 165 -22.00 -21.50 -7.96
N LEU A 166 -22.12 -21.27 -6.64
CA LEU A 166 -23.11 -21.95 -5.78
C LEU A 166 -24.56 -21.55 -6.10
N LEU A 167 -24.75 -20.43 -6.79
CA LEU A 167 -26.05 -19.88 -7.16
C LEU A 167 -26.53 -20.33 -8.54
N ALA A 168 -25.72 -21.05 -9.32
CA ALA A 168 -26.11 -21.57 -10.63
C ALA A 168 -27.16 -22.70 -10.48
N GLY A 169 -28.42 -22.33 -10.23
CA GLY A 169 -29.53 -23.24 -9.96
C GLY A 169 -30.88 -22.52 -9.74
N GLY A 170 -31.51 -22.06 -10.82
CA GLY A 170 -32.97 -21.86 -10.95
C GLY A 170 -33.69 -20.72 -10.19
N ARG A 171 -33.17 -20.18 -9.07
CA ARG A 171 -33.82 -19.08 -8.31
C ARG A 171 -32.90 -17.91 -7.92
N ALA A 172 -31.65 -17.91 -8.37
CA ALA A 172 -30.61 -17.04 -7.83
C ALA A 172 -30.44 -15.65 -8.49
N GLY A 173 -31.42 -15.19 -9.28
CA GLY A 173 -31.31 -13.92 -10.04
C GLY A 173 -31.01 -12.68 -9.19
N ARG A 174 -31.74 -12.49 -8.09
CA ARG A 174 -31.56 -11.33 -7.20
C ARG A 174 -30.34 -11.45 -6.31
N GLU A 175 -30.11 -12.66 -5.77
CA GLU A 175 -28.96 -12.94 -4.92
C GLU A 175 -27.62 -12.80 -5.67
N GLY A 176 -27.59 -13.16 -6.96
CA GLY A 176 -26.42 -12.94 -7.82
C GLY A 176 -26.12 -11.46 -8.05
N VAL A 177 -27.15 -10.64 -8.30
CA VAL A 177 -27.00 -9.18 -8.44
C VAL A 177 -26.58 -8.53 -7.11
N ASP A 178 -27.13 -8.97 -5.98
CA ASP A 178 -26.73 -8.48 -4.66
C ASP A 178 -25.29 -8.88 -4.30
N LEU A 179 -24.80 -10.01 -4.79
CA LEU A 179 -23.38 -10.38 -4.69
C LEU A 179 -22.50 -9.47 -5.55
N LEU A 180 -22.87 -9.23 -6.81
CA LEU A 180 -22.13 -8.29 -7.67
C LEU A 180 -22.09 -6.88 -7.06
N ARG A 181 -23.20 -6.40 -6.50
CA ARG A 181 -23.26 -5.10 -5.85
C ARG A 181 -22.30 -5.00 -4.67
N ARG A 182 -22.20 -6.05 -3.85
CA ARG A 182 -21.22 -6.09 -2.75
C ARG A 182 -19.79 -6.15 -3.26
N TRP A 183 -19.50 -6.99 -4.26
CA TRP A 183 -18.18 -7.05 -4.88
C TRP A 183 -17.74 -5.68 -5.42
N MET A 184 -18.60 -5.00 -6.19
CA MET A 184 -18.29 -3.68 -6.74
C MET A 184 -18.09 -2.61 -5.67
N HIS A 185 -18.78 -2.73 -4.53
CA HIS A 185 -18.61 -1.83 -3.40
C HIS A 185 -17.25 -1.98 -2.70
N GLU A 186 -16.68 -3.19 -2.71
CA GLU A 186 -15.39 -3.49 -2.08
C GLU A 186 -14.18 -3.14 -2.96
N LEU A 187 -14.42 -2.80 -4.24
CA LEU A 187 -13.41 -2.42 -5.22
C LEU A 187 -13.24 -0.90 -5.35
N GLU A 188 -12.05 -0.48 -5.82
CA GLU A 188 -11.88 0.88 -6.32
C GLU A 188 -12.67 1.08 -7.61
N GLU A 189 -13.14 2.31 -7.83
CA GLU A 189 -13.98 2.63 -8.99
C GLU A 189 -13.32 2.25 -10.32
N ALA A 190 -12.00 2.45 -10.43
CA ALA A 190 -11.23 2.11 -11.62
C ALA A 190 -11.19 0.60 -11.93
N ASP A 191 -11.39 -0.26 -10.93
CA ASP A 191 -11.35 -1.72 -11.08
C ASP A 191 -12.71 -2.33 -11.43
N ARG A 192 -13.81 -1.63 -11.11
CA ARG A 192 -15.17 -2.19 -11.18
C ARG A 192 -15.52 -2.72 -12.56
N GLU A 193 -15.24 -1.97 -13.60
CA GLU A 193 -15.63 -2.37 -14.96
C GLU A 193 -14.88 -3.64 -15.40
N GLY A 194 -13.57 -3.71 -15.15
CA GLY A 194 -12.78 -4.91 -15.47
C GLY A 194 -13.22 -6.14 -14.67
N GLU A 195 -13.69 -5.95 -13.43
CA GLU A 195 -14.20 -7.05 -12.60
C GLU A 195 -15.62 -7.51 -13.03
N LEU A 196 -16.44 -6.60 -13.56
CA LEU A 196 -17.71 -6.96 -14.22
C LEU A 196 -17.47 -7.74 -15.53
N GLU A 197 -16.48 -7.33 -16.34
CA GLU A 197 -16.06 -8.06 -17.53
C GLU A 197 -15.54 -9.47 -17.18
N LEU A 198 -14.76 -9.59 -16.10
CA LEU A 198 -14.33 -10.88 -15.57
C LEU A 198 -15.52 -11.75 -15.19
N ALA A 199 -16.48 -11.22 -14.42
CA ALA A 199 -17.68 -11.96 -14.03
C ALA A 199 -18.49 -12.44 -15.24
N ALA A 200 -18.65 -11.60 -16.26
CA ALA A 200 -19.32 -11.97 -17.52
C ALA A 200 -18.58 -13.10 -18.24
N THR A 201 -17.26 -12.99 -18.37
CA THR A 201 -16.40 -14.01 -19.00
C THR A 201 -16.45 -15.35 -18.25
N CYS A 202 -16.64 -15.31 -16.92
CA CYS A 202 -16.84 -16.50 -16.09
C CYS A 202 -18.25 -17.12 -16.19
N GLY A 203 -19.13 -16.63 -17.09
CA GLY A 203 -20.45 -17.20 -17.35
C GLY A 203 -21.57 -16.59 -16.49
N TYR A 204 -21.33 -15.47 -15.83
CA TYR A 204 -22.33 -14.77 -15.00
C TYR A 204 -22.92 -13.51 -15.67
N GLU A 205 -22.86 -13.45 -17.01
CA GLU A 205 -23.32 -12.32 -17.84
C GLU A 205 -24.74 -11.85 -17.47
N GLN A 206 -25.67 -12.79 -17.29
CA GLN A 206 -27.05 -12.51 -16.88
C GLN A 206 -27.18 -11.70 -15.57
N PHE A 207 -26.25 -11.86 -14.64
CA PHE A 207 -26.22 -11.06 -13.40
C PHE A 207 -25.59 -9.69 -13.65
N VAL A 208 -24.57 -9.62 -14.51
CA VAL A 208 -23.90 -8.36 -14.89
C VAL A 208 -24.84 -7.44 -15.65
N GLU A 209 -25.57 -7.95 -16.66
CA GLU A 209 -26.56 -7.18 -17.41
C GLU A 209 -27.62 -6.58 -16.50
N ARG A 210 -28.15 -7.40 -15.58
CA ARG A 210 -29.16 -6.96 -14.63
C ARG A 210 -28.59 -5.94 -13.63
N TYR A 211 -27.38 -6.15 -13.12
CA TYR A 211 -26.70 -5.20 -12.24
C TYR A 211 -26.52 -3.84 -12.93
N ARG A 212 -26.09 -3.82 -14.20
CA ARG A 212 -25.94 -2.58 -14.99
C ARG A 212 -27.29 -1.88 -15.20
N ALA A 213 -28.34 -2.63 -15.55
CA ALA A 213 -29.68 -2.08 -15.71
C ALA A 213 -30.23 -1.46 -14.41
N GLU A 214 -29.97 -2.08 -13.26
CA GLU A 214 -30.38 -1.56 -11.94
C GLU A 214 -29.53 -0.38 -11.45
N SER A 215 -28.30 -0.22 -11.96
CA SER A 215 -27.38 0.87 -11.54
C SER A 215 -27.48 2.12 -12.42
N ALA A 216 -28.13 2.02 -13.58
CA ALA A 216 -28.31 3.12 -14.53
C ALA A 216 -29.64 3.90 -14.33
N GLY A 217 -30.53 3.42 -13.46
CA GLY A 217 -31.79 4.07 -13.08
C GLY A 217 -31.72 4.72 -11.72
#